data_AF-A0A938R7S5-F1
#
_entry.id   AF-A0A938R7S5-F1
#
_cell.length_a   1.000
_cell.length_b   1.000
_cell.length_c   1.000
_cell.angle_alpha   90.00
_cell.angle_beta   90.00
_cell.angle_gamma   90.00
#
_symmetry.space_group_name_H-M   'P 1'
#
loop_
_entity.id
_entity.type
_entity.pdbx_description
1 polymer ?
#
loop_
_entity_poly.entity_id
_entity_poly.type
_entity_poly.pdbx_seq_one_letter_code
_entity_poly.pdbx_strand_id
1 'polypeptide(L)'
;MVMAQAKPAPAKEPAKAPAKPATKEPIKIGAIYEFAGACYMYSEAGLKGIKIALDEINAKGGILGRNVDLVVRDTEAKVDVAVREIKDLILREKVNFIIGPCSNGTGLAMQVVHT
;
A
#
# COMPACT_ATOMS: atom_id res chain seq x y z
N MET A 1 10.09 15.11 -33.82
CA MET A 1 10.14 13.67 -33.50
C MET A 1 9.38 13.48 -32.19
N VAL A 2 8.09 13.19 -32.33
CA VAL A 2 7.13 13.07 -31.23
C VAL A 2 7.31 11.69 -30.62
N MET A 3 7.92 11.61 -29.43
CA MET A 3 7.92 10.36 -28.68
C MET A 3 6.60 10.27 -27.93
N ALA A 4 5.74 9.39 -28.45
CA ALA A 4 4.39 9.13 -28.01
C ALA A 4 4.34 8.77 -26.53
N GLN A 5 3.36 9.35 -25.83
CA GLN A 5 2.99 8.96 -24.48
C GLN A 5 2.40 7.55 -24.50
N ALA A 6 3.06 6.60 -23.84
CA ALA A 6 2.47 5.32 -23.50
C ALA A 6 1.79 5.45 -22.12
N LYS A 7 0.48 5.70 -22.15
CA LYS A 7 -0.42 5.58 -21.00
C LYS A 7 -0.24 4.19 -20.39
N PRO A 8 0.08 4.04 -19.08
CA PRO A 8 0.13 2.73 -18.47
C PRO A 8 -1.26 2.09 -18.54
N ALA A 9 -1.32 0.89 -19.10
CA ALA A 9 -2.52 0.07 -19.13
C ALA A 9 -3.01 -0.18 -17.68
N PRO A 10 -4.34 -0.27 -17.47
CA PRO A 10 -4.88 -0.51 -16.14
C PRO A 10 -4.32 -1.83 -15.59
N ALA A 11 -3.60 -1.74 -14.47
CA ALA A 11 -3.20 -2.90 -13.70
C ALA A 11 -4.47 -3.70 -13.38
N LYS A 12 -4.58 -4.91 -13.95
CA LYS A 12 -5.67 -5.82 -13.63
C LYS A 12 -5.72 -5.99 -12.11
N GLU A 13 -6.83 -5.55 -11.53
CA GLU A 13 -7.25 -5.87 -10.18
C GLU A 13 -7.14 -7.39 -10.00
N PRO A 14 -6.33 -7.89 -9.04
CA PRO A 14 -6.29 -9.32 -8.81
C PRO A 14 -7.67 -9.76 -8.34
N ALA A 15 -8.26 -10.70 -9.08
CA ALA A 15 -9.56 -11.26 -8.80
C ALA A 15 -9.66 -11.72 -7.34
N LYS A 16 -10.63 -11.17 -6.62
CA LYS A 16 -11.02 -11.54 -5.26
C LYS A 16 -11.31 -13.04 -5.19
N ALA A 17 -10.35 -13.81 -4.66
CA ALA A 17 -10.56 -15.22 -4.34
C ALA A 17 -11.67 -15.35 -3.28
N PRO A 18 -12.48 -16.43 -3.31
CA PRO A 18 -13.65 -16.56 -2.43
C PRO A 18 -13.21 -16.67 -0.97
N ALA A 19 -13.56 -15.65 -0.19
CA ALA A 19 -13.29 -15.60 1.24
C ALA A 19 -14.15 -16.65 1.98
N LYS A 20 -13.49 -17.60 2.65
CA LYS A 20 -14.12 -18.40 3.71
C LYS A 20 -14.59 -17.44 4.82
N PRO A 21 -15.73 -17.68 5.51
CA PRO A 21 -16.25 -16.73 6.49
C PRO A 21 -15.25 -16.59 7.64
N ALA A 22 -14.45 -15.53 7.63
CA ALA A 22 -13.58 -15.16 8.73
C ALA A 22 -14.47 -14.50 9.78
N THR A 23 -14.64 -15.15 10.93
CA THR A 23 -15.42 -14.65 12.07
C THR A 23 -14.76 -13.45 12.76
N LYS A 24 -13.65 -12.94 12.24
CA LYS A 24 -12.88 -11.82 12.78
C LYS A 24 -12.55 -10.83 11.65
N GLU A 25 -12.67 -9.53 11.93
CA GLU A 25 -12.34 -8.47 10.97
C GLU A 25 -10.92 -8.62 10.43
N PRO A 26 -10.66 -8.37 9.13
CA PRO A 26 -9.32 -8.45 8.57
C PRO A 26 -8.37 -7.44 9.23
N ILE A 27 -7.08 -7.76 9.27
CA ILE A 27 -6.03 -6.81 9.64
C ILE A 27 -5.72 -5.98 8.40
N LYS A 28 -5.93 -4.67 8.46
CA LYS A 28 -5.67 -3.78 7.35
C LYS A 28 -4.28 -3.18 7.46
N ILE A 29 -3.51 -3.26 6.39
CA ILE A 29 -2.18 -2.64 6.28
C ILE A 29 -2.23 -1.61 5.17
N GLY A 30 -1.87 -0.37 5.49
CA GLY A 30 -1.60 0.67 4.50
C GLY A 30 -0.18 0.52 3.97
N ALA A 31 0.01 0.52 2.65
CA ALA A 31 1.31 0.65 2.01
C ALA A 31 1.37 1.99 1.32
N ILE A 32 2.35 2.82 1.68
CA ILE A 32 2.53 4.16 1.13
C ILE A 32 3.89 4.27 0.45
N TYR A 33 3.88 4.55 -0.85
CA TYR A 33 5.08 4.50 -1.68
C TYR A 33 5.09 5.64 -2.71
N GLU A 34 6.18 5.70 -3.49
CA GLU A 34 6.40 6.67 -4.55
C GLU A 34 6.48 5.90 -5.88
N PHE A 35 5.43 5.93 -6.69
CA PHE A 35 5.43 5.30 -8.03
C PHE A 35 5.84 6.26 -9.13
N ALA A 36 6.67 7.23 -8.78
CA ALA A 36 7.34 8.14 -9.70
C ALA A 36 8.70 8.55 -9.13
N GLY A 37 9.60 9.03 -9.99
CA GLY A 37 10.90 9.57 -9.59
C GLY A 37 11.90 8.50 -9.16
N ALA A 38 12.94 8.92 -8.42
CA ALA A 38 14.12 8.11 -8.11
C ALA A 38 13.81 6.85 -7.28
N CYS A 39 12.69 6.83 -6.56
CA CYS A 39 12.30 5.73 -5.70
C CYS A 39 11.40 4.69 -6.37
N TYR A 40 10.99 4.88 -7.64
CA TYR A 40 10.06 3.99 -8.36
C TYR A 40 10.44 2.51 -8.25
N MET A 41 11.69 2.17 -8.57
CA MET A 41 12.16 0.78 -8.58
C MET A 41 12.09 0.13 -7.19
N TYR A 42 12.35 0.90 -6.14
CA TYR A 42 12.25 0.43 -4.75
C TYR A 42 10.80 0.25 -4.32
N SER A 43 9.92 1.19 -4.69
CA SER A 43 8.48 1.13 -4.43
C SER A 43 7.83 -0.09 -5.11
N GLU A 44 8.17 -0.35 -6.37
CA GLU A 44 7.64 -1.49 -7.12
C GLU A 44 8.12 -2.83 -6.53
N ALA A 45 9.43 -2.93 -6.26
CA ALA A 45 10.00 -4.14 -5.64
C ALA A 45 9.43 -4.38 -4.23
N GLY A 46 9.34 -3.34 -3.41
CA GLY A 46 8.77 -3.41 -2.07
C GLY A 46 7.30 -3.83 -2.08
N LEU A 47 6.47 -3.21 -2.94
CA LEU A 47 5.07 -3.58 -3.06
C LEU A 47 4.88 -5.04 -3.51
N LYS A 48 5.69 -5.50 -4.47
CA LYS A 48 5.65 -6.88 -4.93
C LYS A 48 6.01 -7.86 -3.81
N GLY A 49 7.06 -7.55 -3.04
CA GLY A 49 7.46 -8.36 -1.88
C GLY A 49 6.36 -8.45 -0.82
N ILE A 50 5.72 -7.32 -0.50
CA ILE A 50 4.59 -7.29 0.45
C ILE A 50 3.45 -8.16 -0.05
N LYS A 51 3.05 -8.03 -1.32
CA LYS A 51 1.95 -8.83 -1.89
C LYS A 51 2.23 -10.33 -1.78
N ILE A 52 3.43 -10.78 -2.15
CA ILE A 52 3.82 -12.18 -2.04
C ILE A 52 3.74 -12.65 -0.58
N ALA A 53 4.28 -11.87 0.36
CA ALA A 53 4.24 -12.22 1.78
C ALA A 53 2.80 -12.32 2.30
N LEU A 54 1.92 -11.39 1.92
CA LEU A 54 0.52 -11.39 2.34
C LEU A 54 -0.26 -12.55 1.73
N ASP A 55 -0.01 -12.88 0.47
CA ASP A 55 -0.61 -14.04 -0.19
C ASP A 55 -0.23 -15.33 0.56
N GLU A 56 1.04 -15.50 0.91
CA GLU A 56 1.51 -16.64 1.70
C GLU A 56 0.91 -16.69 3.11
N ILE A 57 0.83 -15.55 3.79
CA ILE A 57 0.25 -15.43 5.14
C ILE A 57 -1.24 -15.79 5.11
N ASN A 58 -1.98 -15.23 4.16
CA ASN A 58 -3.41 -15.49 4.02
C ASN A 58 -3.67 -16.94 3.61
N ALA A 59 -2.84 -17.52 2.74
CA ALA A 59 -2.91 -18.94 2.39
C ALA A 59 -2.68 -19.87 3.60
N LYS A 60 -1.86 -19.46 4.58
CA LYS A 60 -1.61 -20.19 5.84
C LYS A 60 -2.66 -19.96 6.92
N GLY A 61 -3.77 -19.28 6.60
CA GLY A 61 -4.86 -19.00 7.54
C GLY A 61 -4.80 -17.63 8.21
N GLY A 62 -3.95 -16.73 7.70
CA GLY A 62 -3.83 -15.36 8.16
C GLY A 62 -3.10 -15.23 9.50
N ILE A 63 -3.12 -14.03 10.08
CA ILE A 63 -2.49 -13.73 11.36
C ILE A 63 -3.54 -13.90 12.46
N LEU A 64 -3.29 -14.82 13.40
CA LEU A 64 -4.24 -15.14 14.49
C LEU A 64 -5.65 -15.52 13.99
N GLY A 65 -5.72 -16.13 12.79
CA GLY A 65 -6.97 -16.50 12.11
C GLY A 65 -7.67 -15.34 11.39
N ARG A 66 -6.99 -14.21 11.20
CA ARG A 66 -7.51 -13.02 10.51
C ARG A 66 -6.77 -12.84 9.19
N ASN A 67 -7.51 -12.70 8.10
CA ASN A 67 -6.92 -12.31 6.82
C ASN A 67 -6.31 -10.92 6.91
N VAL A 68 -5.28 -10.67 6.11
CA VAL A 68 -4.62 -9.39 6.00
C VAL A 68 -4.98 -8.75 4.67
N ASP A 69 -5.50 -7.53 4.72
CA ASP A 69 -5.86 -6.72 3.56
C ASP A 69 -4.82 -5.61 3.37
N LEU A 70 -4.40 -5.39 2.14
CA LEU A 70 -3.44 -4.35 1.78
C LEU A 70 -4.14 -3.18 1.08
N VAL A 71 -3.94 -1.97 1.58
CA VAL A 71 -4.40 -0.73 0.97
C VAL A 71 -3.20 0.06 0.50
N VAL A 72 -3.04 0.23 -0.81
CA VAL A 72 -1.88 0.93 -1.40
C VAL A 72 -2.22 2.38 -1.70
N ARG A 73 -1.29 3.30 -1.43
CA ARG A 73 -1.36 4.72 -1.78
C ARG A 73 -0.05 5.20 -2.41
N ASP A 74 -0.17 6.10 -3.37
CA ASP A 74 0.95 6.80 -4.01
C ASP A 74 1.08 8.21 -3.45
N THR A 75 2.30 8.58 -3.07
CA THR A 75 2.63 9.93 -2.61
C THR A 75 3.02 10.85 -3.75
N GLU A 76 3.18 10.34 -4.98
CA GLU A 76 3.68 11.09 -6.14
C GLU A 76 5.04 11.78 -5.88
N ALA A 77 5.81 11.32 -4.89
CA ALA A 77 7.01 11.99 -4.38
C ALA A 77 6.77 13.43 -3.87
N LYS A 78 5.56 13.71 -3.37
CA LYS A 78 5.15 15.00 -2.81
C LYS A 78 4.70 14.88 -1.36
N VAL A 79 5.17 15.78 -0.50
CA VAL A 79 4.94 15.73 0.95
C VAL A 79 3.47 16.02 1.31
N ASP A 80 2.83 16.97 0.63
CA ASP A 80 1.43 17.33 0.83
C ASP A 80 0.49 16.17 0.45
N VAL A 81 0.79 15.48 -0.66
CA VAL A 81 0.06 14.27 -1.07
C VAL A 81 0.27 13.16 -0.04
N ALA A 82 1.50 12.94 0.44
CA ALA A 82 1.76 11.94 1.48
C ALA A 82 0.94 12.19 2.75
N VAL A 83 0.90 13.41 3.27
CA VAL A 83 0.08 13.76 4.45
C VAL A 83 -1.40 13.45 4.22
N ARG A 84 -1.93 13.79 3.04
CA ARG A 84 -3.34 13.52 2.69
C ARG A 84 -3.63 12.03 2.66
N GLU A 85 -2.79 11.24 1.98
CA GLU A 85 -2.99 9.80 1.84
C GLU A 85 -2.82 9.06 3.17
N ILE A 86 -1.87 9.49 4.03
CA ILE A 86 -1.71 8.94 5.38
C ILE A 86 -2.98 9.21 6.21
N LYS A 87 -3.53 10.43 6.17
CA LYS A 87 -4.78 10.76 6.85
C LYS A 87 -5.95 9.93 6.33
N ASP A 88 -6.03 9.69 5.03
CA ASP A 88 -7.07 8.85 4.43
C ASP A 88 -6.95 7.39 4.91
N LEU A 89 -5.74 6.84 4.92
CA LEU A 89 -5.44 5.50 5.43
C LEU A 89 -5.87 5.34 6.90
N ILE A 90 -5.61 6.34 7.74
CA ILE A 90 -5.93 6.29 9.16
C ILE A 90 -7.43 6.53 9.40
N LEU A 91 -7.98 7.63 8.86
CA LEU A 91 -9.31 8.10 9.23
C LEU A 91 -10.43 7.39 8.47
N ARG A 92 -10.22 7.08 7.19
CA ARG A 92 -11.23 6.45 6.33
C ARG A 92 -11.07 4.94 6.26
N GLU A 93 -9.87 4.49 5.92
CA GLU A 93 -9.59 3.07 5.72
C GLU A 93 -9.44 2.31 7.04
N LYS A 94 -9.10 3.04 8.12
CA LYS A 94 -8.87 2.50 9.47
C LYS A 94 -7.83 1.38 9.46
N VAL A 95 -6.71 1.63 8.78
CA VAL A 95 -5.60 0.66 8.75
C VAL A 95 -5.00 0.47 10.13
N ASN A 96 -4.57 -0.75 10.44
CA ASN A 96 -3.90 -1.09 11.69
C ASN A 96 -2.42 -0.69 11.68
N PHE A 97 -1.79 -0.75 10.51
CA PHE A 97 -0.37 -0.44 10.32
C PHE A 97 -0.15 0.27 9.00
N ILE A 98 0.89 1.09 8.91
CA ILE A 98 1.35 1.71 7.67
C ILE A 98 2.79 1.29 7.41
N ILE A 99 3.09 0.87 6.18
CA ILE A 99 4.42 0.46 5.70
C ILE A 99 4.85 1.45 4.62
N GLY A 100 6.07 1.98 4.75
CA GLY A 100 6.66 2.98 3.85
C GLY A 100 7.12 4.24 4.59
N PRO A 101 7.49 5.32 3.88
CA PRO A 101 7.79 5.42 2.45
C PRO A 101 9.31 5.30 2.16
N CYS A 102 9.71 5.38 0.89
CA CYS A 102 11.10 5.24 0.49
C CYS A 102 11.95 6.49 0.77
N SER A 103 11.36 7.69 0.82
CA SER A 103 12.10 8.95 0.98
C SER A 103 11.95 9.52 2.40
N ASN A 104 13.02 10.15 2.92
CA ASN A 104 13.00 10.78 4.23
C ASN A 104 11.98 11.95 4.30
N GLY A 105 11.75 12.64 3.19
CA GLY A 105 10.81 13.78 3.13
C GLY A 105 9.37 13.35 3.35
N THR A 106 8.93 12.25 2.73
CA THR A 106 7.60 11.67 2.98
C THR A 106 7.58 10.85 4.28
N GLY A 107 8.73 10.32 4.73
CA GLY A 107 8.85 9.60 6.01
C GLY A 107 8.62 10.47 7.24
N LEU A 108 9.07 11.73 7.23
CA LEU A 108 8.79 12.69 8.29
C LEU A 108 7.28 13.00 8.41
N ALA A 109 6.56 13.00 7.28
CA ALA A 109 5.11 13.19 7.29
C ALA A 109 4.38 12.05 8.02
N MET A 110 4.92 10.82 8.03
CA MET A 110 4.34 9.72 8.81
C MET A 110 4.44 9.93 10.31
N GLN A 111 5.53 10.53 10.81
CA GLN A 111 5.68 10.78 12.25
C GLN A 111 4.65 11.79 12.76
N VAL A 112 4.35 12.82 11.98
CA VAL A 112 3.45 13.91 12.39
C VAL A 112 1.99 13.46 12.50
N VAL A 113 1.59 12.38 11.84
CA VAL A 113 0.19 11.92 11.81
C VAL A 113 -0.07 10.76 12.79
N HIS A 114 0.95 10.24 13.47
CA HIS A 114 0.86 9.12 14.42
C HIS A 114 0.75 9.56 15.91
N THR A 115 0.34 10.80 16.20
CA THR A 115 -0.03 11.25 17.57
C THR A 115 -1.53 11.35 17.71
#